data_AF-M6R375-F1
#
_entry.id   AF-M6R375-F1
#
_cell.length_a   1.000
_cell.length_b   1.000
_cell.length_c   1.000
_cell.angle_alpha   90.00
_cell.angle_beta   90.00
_cell.angle_gamma   90.00
#
_symmetry.space_group_name_H-M   'P 1'
#
loop_
_entity.id
_entity.type
_entity.pdbx_description
1 polymer ?
#
loop_
_entity_poly.entity_id
_entity_poly.type
_entity_poly.pdbx_seq_one_letter_code
_entity_poly.pdbx_strand_id
1 'polypeptide(L)'
;INKSRERLEGSILIANKIDILNSSWDRNLFSDVKDLIVLEISCKTKEGISNLLDAIKERTGKLGHSEDYVLLEERQRYHFETIVRCLDKTLHLLKEGAPAEIYIQEINYALAEIGEVNGKVDTEEVLGRIFSKFCVGK
;
A
#
# COMPACT_ATOMS: atom_id res chain seq x y z
N ILE A 1 8.26 11.25 28.86
CA ILE A 1 9.12 10.13 28.41
C ILE A 1 8.35 8.80 28.44
N ASN A 2 7.65 8.45 29.53
CA ASN A 2 6.93 7.15 29.60
C ASN A 2 5.79 6.96 28.58
N LYS A 3 4.98 8.00 28.28
CA LYS A 3 3.91 7.92 27.26
C LYS A 3 4.43 7.83 25.81
N SER A 4 5.73 8.01 25.61
CA SER A 4 6.37 7.98 24.28
C SER A 4 7.06 6.65 23.98
N ARG A 5 7.17 5.74 24.96
CA ARG A 5 7.91 4.47 24.83
C ARG A 5 7.18 3.41 24.01
N GLU A 6 5.85 3.33 24.10
CA GLU A 6 5.04 2.43 23.25
C GLU A 6 5.21 2.75 21.76
N ARG A 7 5.42 4.03 21.41
CA ARG A 7 5.65 4.45 20.02
C ARG A 7 7.03 4.09 19.48
N LEU A 8 7.94 3.62 20.34
CA LEU A 8 9.31 3.25 19.96
C LEU A 8 9.41 1.76 19.61
N GLU A 9 8.42 0.95 19.98
CA GLU A 9 8.40 -0.47 19.61
C GLU A 9 8.39 -0.62 18.08
N GLY A 10 9.26 -1.49 17.56
CA GLY A 10 9.39 -1.73 16.11
C GLY A 10 9.98 -0.58 15.30
N SER A 11 10.48 0.49 15.94
CA SER A 11 11.00 1.68 15.28
C SER A 11 12.53 1.67 15.11
N ILE A 12 13.05 2.59 14.30
CA ILE A 12 14.49 2.92 14.25
C ILE A 12 14.67 4.28 14.96
N LEU A 13 15.36 4.28 16.10
CA LEU A 13 15.75 5.49 16.83
C LEU A 13 17.11 5.98 16.34
N ILE A 14 17.17 7.26 15.95
CA ILE A 14 18.38 7.87 15.40
C ILE A 14 18.91 8.93 16.36
N ALA A 15 20.06 8.66 16.96
CA ALA A 15 20.83 9.60 17.76
C ALA A 15 21.78 10.37 16.84
N ASN A 16 21.36 11.58 16.45
CA ASN A 16 22.17 12.45 15.61
C ASN A 16 23.15 13.30 16.42
N LYS A 17 24.18 13.82 15.74
CA LYS A 17 25.24 14.72 16.24
C LYS A 17 26.28 14.05 17.13
N ILE A 18 26.65 12.81 16.83
CA ILE A 18 27.73 12.11 17.56
C ILE A 18 29.10 12.80 17.46
N ASP A 19 29.27 13.70 16.49
CA ASP A 19 30.44 14.58 16.39
C ASP A 19 30.58 15.54 17.59
N ILE A 20 29.51 15.72 18.36
CA ILE A 20 29.50 16.48 19.61
C ILE A 20 29.29 15.50 20.76
N LEU A 21 30.37 15.20 21.48
CA LEU A 21 30.34 14.36 22.69
C LEU A 21 29.32 14.91 23.70
N ASN A 22 28.24 14.19 23.90
CA ASN A 22 27.25 14.46 24.94
C ASN A 22 27.31 13.36 26.00
N SER A 23 27.83 13.69 27.18
CA SER A 23 27.96 12.77 28.31
C SER A 23 26.62 12.30 28.90
N SER A 24 25.50 12.91 28.51
CA SER A 24 24.15 12.51 28.92
C SER A 24 23.50 11.48 27.98
N TRP A 25 24.14 11.14 26.86
CA TRP A 25 23.64 10.15 25.93
C TRP A 25 24.08 8.74 26.34
N ASP A 26 23.12 7.85 26.49
CA ASP A 26 23.35 6.42 26.72
C ASP A 26 22.33 5.60 25.91
N ARG A 27 22.83 4.78 24.99
CA ARG A 27 22.00 3.87 24.18
C ARG A 27 21.26 2.83 25.03
N ASN A 28 21.74 2.51 26.22
CA ASN A 28 21.15 1.50 27.10
C ASN A 28 19.82 1.96 27.72
N LEU A 29 19.51 3.26 27.67
CA LEU A 29 18.23 3.82 28.14
C LEU A 29 16.99 3.27 27.42
N PHE A 30 17.19 2.61 26.28
CA PHE A 30 16.15 2.02 25.45
C PHE A 30 16.32 0.50 25.26
N SER A 31 17.18 -0.14 26.06
CA SER A 31 17.42 -1.59 26.00
C SER A 31 16.19 -2.42 26.37
N ASP A 32 15.24 -1.81 27.09
CA ASP A 32 13.96 -2.36 27.51
C ASP A 32 12.88 -2.31 26.41
N VAL A 33 13.10 -1.59 25.31
CA VAL A 33 12.12 -1.46 24.22
C VAL A 33 12.26 -2.60 23.23
N LYS A 34 11.16 -3.35 23.04
CA LYS A 34 11.14 -4.49 22.13
C LYS A 34 11.25 -4.05 20.67
N ASP A 35 12.08 -4.78 19.92
CA ASP A 35 12.24 -4.60 18.48
C ASP A 35 12.67 -3.18 18.07
N LEU A 36 13.36 -2.47 18.96
CA LEU A 36 13.91 -1.14 18.68
C LEU A 36 15.34 -1.26 18.15
N ILE A 37 15.63 -0.58 17.03
CA ILE A 37 17.00 -0.41 16.53
C ILE A 37 17.47 0.98 16.91
N VAL A 38 18.58 1.08 17.64
CA VAL A 38 19.19 2.37 18.00
C VAL A 38 20.45 2.58 17.15
N LEU A 39 20.48 3.65 16.37
CA LEU A 39 21.61 4.04 15.52
C LEU A 39 22.14 5.40 15.91
N GLU A 40 23.46 5.51 15.84
CA GLU A 40 24.23 6.70 16.19
C GLU A 40 24.84 7.25 14.90
N ILE A 41 24.52 8.51 14.58
CA ILE A 41 24.95 9.14 13.32
C ILE A 41 25.45 10.57 13.54
N SER A 42 26.26 11.05 12.61
CA SER A 42 26.46 12.49 12.42
C SER A 42 26.06 12.86 11.00
N CYS A 43 24.96 13.59 10.88
CA CYS A 43 24.56 14.15 9.58
C CYS A 43 25.60 15.12 9.02
N LYS A 44 26.44 15.73 9.88
CA LYS A 44 27.46 16.71 9.48
C LYS A 44 28.68 16.02 8.85
N THR A 45 29.21 14.99 9.51
CA THR A 45 30.37 14.24 9.00
C THR A 45 29.97 13.11 8.04
N LYS A 46 28.65 12.82 7.95
CA LYS A 46 28.04 11.69 7.23
C LYS A 46 28.38 10.32 7.83
N GLU A 47 28.92 10.30 9.05
CA GLU A 47 29.19 9.08 9.80
C GLU A 47 27.88 8.38 10.20
N GLY A 48 27.86 7.05 10.06
CA GLY A 48 26.70 6.21 10.41
C GLY A 48 25.54 6.25 9.39
N ILE A 49 25.60 7.09 8.35
CA ILE A 49 24.53 7.18 7.34
C ILE A 49 24.40 5.89 6.52
N SER A 50 25.50 5.20 6.20
CA SER A 50 25.44 3.91 5.50
C SER A 50 24.69 2.87 6.32
N ASN A 51 25.00 2.76 7.62
CA ASN A 51 24.34 1.85 8.55
C ASN A 51 22.84 2.16 8.70
N LEU A 52 22.46 3.43 8.67
CA LEU A 52 21.05 3.84 8.64
C LEU A 52 20.34 3.34 7.38
N LEU A 53 20.96 3.52 6.20
CA LEU A 53 20.38 3.04 4.94
C LEU A 53 20.22 1.53 4.93
N ASP A 54 21.20 0.79 5.45
CA ASP A 54 21.15 -0.67 5.51
C ASP A 54 20.07 -1.15 6.50
N ALA A 55 19.92 -0.50 7.67
CA ALA A 55 18.84 -0.81 8.61
C ALA A 55 17.44 -0.53 8.05
N ILE A 56 17.27 0.55 7.28
CA ILE A 56 16.02 0.86 6.58
C ILE A 56 15.74 -0.20 5.50
N LYS A 57 16.75 -0.60 4.72
CA LYS A 57 16.61 -1.65 3.72
C LYS A 57 16.26 -2.99 4.35
N GLU A 58 16.87 -3.37 5.47
CA GLU A 58 16.55 -4.62 6.15
C GLU A 58 15.12 -4.62 6.71
N ARG A 59 14.67 -3.48 7.26
CA ARG A 59 13.28 -3.30 7.73
C ARG A 59 12.28 -3.34 6.58
N THR A 60 12.59 -2.67 5.48
CA THR A 60 11.71 -2.56 4.31
C THR A 60 11.73 -3.82 3.45
N GLY A 61 12.88 -4.49 3.33
CA GLY A 61 13.05 -5.71 2.53
C GLY A 61 12.37 -6.95 3.13
N LYS A 62 11.92 -6.88 4.39
CA LYS A 62 10.98 -7.86 4.98
C LYS A 62 9.54 -7.68 4.47
N LEU A 63 9.21 -6.55 3.83
CA LEU A 63 8.00 -6.39 3.02
C LEU A 63 8.32 -7.06 1.68
N GLY A 64 7.84 -8.30 1.50
CA GLY A 64 8.36 -9.25 0.53
C GLY A 64 8.66 -8.67 -0.85
N HIS A 65 9.86 -8.96 -1.34
CA HIS A 65 10.17 -8.93 -2.77
C HIS A 65 9.40 -10.06 -3.46
N SER A 66 8.15 -9.83 -3.83
CA SER A 66 7.53 -10.56 -4.92
C SER A 66 7.93 -9.88 -6.22
N GLU A 67 8.46 -10.62 -7.18
CA GLU A 67 8.75 -10.12 -8.53
C GLU A 67 7.50 -9.53 -9.23
N ASP A 68 6.31 -9.82 -8.70
CA ASP A 68 5.00 -9.28 -9.10
C ASP A 68 4.56 -8.02 -8.33
N TYR A 69 5.47 -7.22 -7.76
CA TYR A 69 5.06 -5.96 -7.13
C TYR A 69 4.72 -4.92 -8.21
N VAL A 70 3.47 -4.91 -8.66
CA VAL A 70 2.92 -3.74 -9.35
C VAL A 70 2.88 -2.62 -8.31
N LEU A 71 3.76 -1.63 -8.45
CA LEU A 71 3.70 -0.38 -7.69
C LEU A 71 2.42 0.36 -8.09
N LEU A 72 1.30 -0.04 -7.50
CA LEU A 72 0.05 0.67 -7.65
C LEU A 72 0.16 1.97 -6.86
N GLU A 73 0.08 3.10 -7.55
CA GLU A 73 -0.17 4.38 -6.90
C GLU A 73 -1.51 4.30 -6.14
N GLU A 74 -1.68 5.09 -5.08
CA GLU A 74 -2.91 5.12 -4.25
C GLU A 74 -4.18 5.25 -5.11
N ARG A 75 -4.10 6.06 -6.19
CA ARG A 75 -5.20 6.22 -7.16
C ARG A 75 -5.54 4.92 -7.87
N GLN A 76 -4.56 4.19 -8.39
CA GLN A 76 -4.80 2.93 -9.10
C GLN A 76 -5.40 1.88 -8.15
N ARG A 77 -4.89 1.82 -6.92
CA ARG A 77 -5.43 0.95 -5.87
C ARG A 77 -6.92 1.24 -5.61
N TYR A 78 -7.31 2.51 -5.49
CA TYR A 78 -8.71 2.91 -5.31
C TYR A 78 -9.62 2.37 -6.43
N HIS A 79 -9.20 2.52 -7.69
CA HIS A 79 -9.99 2.03 -8.82
C HIS A 79 -10.09 0.49 -8.82
N PHE A 80 -8.98 -0.22 -8.57
CA PHE A 80 -9.00 -1.68 -8.47
C PHE A 80 -9.89 -2.20 -7.33
N GLU A 81 -9.83 -1.59 -6.14
CA GLU A 81 -10.71 -1.93 -5.03
C GLU A 81 -12.20 -1.68 -5.36
N THR A 82 -12.48 -0.63 -6.13
CA THR A 82 -13.84 -0.31 -6.58
C THR A 82 -14.34 -1.31 -7.64
N ILE A 83 -13.49 -1.68 -8.60
CA ILE A 83 -13.78 -2.72 -9.61
C ILE A 83 -14.14 -4.04 -8.93
N VAL A 84 -13.30 -4.49 -7.99
CA VAL A 84 -13.54 -5.75 -7.25
C VAL A 84 -14.88 -5.70 -6.53
N ARG A 85 -15.18 -4.58 -5.85
CA ARG A 85 -16.44 -4.41 -5.12
C ARG A 85 -17.67 -4.47 -6.03
N CYS A 86 -17.62 -3.80 -7.18
CA CYS A 86 -18.71 -3.82 -8.17
C CYS A 86 -18.93 -5.25 -8.70
N LEU A 87 -17.85 -5.96 -9.05
CA LEU A 87 -17.95 -7.34 -9.53
C LEU A 87 -18.48 -8.31 -8.47
N ASP A 88 -18.04 -8.18 -7.21
CA ASP A 88 -18.58 -8.99 -6.11
C ASP A 88 -20.08 -8.75 -5.92
N LYS A 89 -20.52 -7.49 -6.04
CA LYS A 89 -21.93 -7.11 -5.95
C LYS A 89 -22.72 -7.65 -7.15
N THR A 90 -22.19 -7.59 -8.36
CA THR A 90 -22.78 -8.26 -9.54
C THR A 90 -22.96 -9.76 -9.30
N LEU A 91 -21.94 -10.45 -8.78
CA LEU A 91 -22.01 -11.89 -8.49
C LEU A 91 -23.07 -12.19 -7.42
N HIS A 92 -23.21 -11.33 -6.42
CA HIS A 92 -24.25 -11.48 -5.40
C HIS A 92 -25.65 -11.29 -5.98
N LEU A 93 -25.87 -10.22 -6.75
CA LEU A 93 -27.14 -9.94 -7.42
C LEU A 93 -27.55 -11.05 -8.40
N LEU A 94 -26.59 -11.63 -9.12
CA LEU A 94 -26.83 -12.78 -9.99
C LEU A 94 -27.29 -14.01 -9.19
N LYS A 95 -26.69 -14.27 -8.01
CA LYS A 95 -27.11 -15.37 -7.12
C LYS A 95 -28.49 -15.16 -6.52
N GLU A 96 -28.87 -13.92 -6.26
CA GLU A 96 -30.19 -13.55 -5.74
C GLU A 96 -31.28 -13.52 -6.83
N GLY A 97 -30.93 -13.73 -8.09
CA GLY A 97 -31.88 -13.68 -9.20
C GLY A 97 -32.39 -12.27 -9.48
N ALA A 98 -31.58 -11.25 -9.18
CA ALA A 98 -31.95 -9.86 -9.43
C ALA A 98 -32.18 -9.60 -10.93
N PRO A 99 -33.06 -8.65 -11.29
CA PRO A 99 -33.27 -8.25 -12.67
C PRO A 99 -31.98 -7.82 -13.38
N ALA A 100 -31.91 -8.09 -14.68
CA ALA A 100 -30.76 -7.78 -15.52
C ALA A 100 -30.30 -6.33 -15.43
N GLU A 101 -31.25 -5.41 -15.39
CA GLU A 101 -31.03 -3.97 -15.27
C GLU A 101 -30.14 -3.61 -14.06
N ILE A 102 -30.28 -4.33 -12.94
CA ILE A 102 -29.58 -4.02 -11.69
C ILE A 102 -28.12 -4.50 -11.74
N TYR A 103 -27.88 -5.76 -12.14
CA TYR A 103 -26.52 -6.29 -12.16
C TYR A 103 -25.71 -5.76 -13.36
N ILE A 104 -26.37 -5.39 -14.47
CA ILE A 104 -25.74 -4.71 -15.62
C ILE A 104 -25.22 -3.34 -15.21
N GLN A 105 -25.95 -2.60 -14.38
CA GLN A 105 -25.50 -1.30 -13.90
C GLN A 105 -24.22 -1.42 -13.05
N GLU A 106 -24.10 -2.45 -12.21
CA GLU A 106 -22.87 -2.72 -11.45
C GLU A 106 -21.69 -3.09 -12.36
N ILE A 107 -21.94 -3.83 -13.45
CA ILE A 107 -20.91 -4.11 -14.48
C ILE A 107 -20.46 -2.81 -15.16
N ASN A 108 -21.39 -1.91 -15.49
CA ASN A 108 -21.06 -0.62 -16.10
C ASN A 108 -20.19 0.24 -15.18
N TYR A 109 -20.44 0.23 -13.87
CA TYR A 109 -19.58 0.92 -12.90
C TYR A 109 -18.17 0.33 -12.87
N ALA A 110 -18.03 -1.00 -12.84
CA ALA A 110 -16.72 -1.64 -12.92
C ALA A 110 -15.97 -1.24 -14.20
N LEU A 111 -16.67 -1.11 -15.33
CA LEU A 111 -16.08 -0.75 -16.61
C LEU A 111 -15.63 0.71 -16.70
N ALA A 112 -16.37 1.63 -16.10
CA ALA A 112 -15.94 3.01 -15.98
C ALA A 112 -14.62 3.12 -15.19
N GLU A 113 -14.53 2.42 -14.05
CA GLU A 113 -13.32 2.40 -13.22
C GLU A 113 -12.12 1.76 -13.95
N ILE A 114 -12.34 0.75 -14.79
CA ILE A 114 -11.29 0.18 -15.66
C ILE A 114 -10.77 1.23 -16.66
N GLY A 115 -11.67 2.07 -17.20
CA GLY A 115 -11.31 3.19 -18.06
C GLY A 115 -10.39 4.20 -17.37
N GLU A 116 -10.68 4.52 -16.11
CA GLU A 116 -9.88 5.43 -15.29
C GLU A 116 -8.48 4.88 -14.96
N VAL A 117 -8.34 3.57 -14.75
CA VAL A 117 -7.04 2.92 -14.50
C VAL A 117 -6.09 3.05 -15.69
N ASN A 118 -6.59 2.84 -16.92
CA ASN A 118 -5.78 2.80 -18.14
C ASN A 118 -5.70 4.14 -18.88
N GLY A 119 -6.44 5.17 -18.43
CA GLY A 119 -6.37 6.54 -18.93
C GLY A 119 -6.77 6.75 -20.39
N LYS A 120 -7.18 5.71 -21.13
CA LYS A 120 -7.59 5.76 -22.55
C LYS A 120 -8.05 4.42 -23.15
N VAL A 121 -8.69 3.54 -22.38
CA VAL A 121 -9.43 2.42 -22.99
C VAL A 121 -10.88 2.88 -23.13
N ASP A 122 -11.35 2.95 -24.37
CA ASP A 122 -12.71 3.39 -24.66
C ASP A 122 -13.69 2.42 -24.00
N THR A 123 -14.47 2.92 -23.03
CA THR A 123 -15.41 2.12 -22.24
C THR A 123 -16.37 1.33 -23.14
N GLU A 124 -16.68 1.86 -24.33
CA GLU A 124 -17.52 1.21 -25.34
C GLU A 124 -16.92 -0.09 -25.88
N GLU A 125 -15.59 -0.17 -26.03
CA GLU A 125 -14.93 -1.38 -26.54
C GLU A 125 -15.00 -2.54 -25.53
N VAL A 126 -14.85 -2.22 -24.24
CA VAL A 126 -14.91 -3.24 -23.17
C VAL A 126 -16.35 -3.69 -22.95
N LEU A 127 -17.31 -2.76 -22.95
CA LEU A 127 -18.75 -3.06 -22.93
C LEU A 127 -19.12 -3.98 -24.11
N GLY A 128 -18.68 -3.65 -25.33
CA GLY A 128 -18.92 -4.46 -26.52
C GLY A 128 -18.43 -5.90 -26.39
N ARG A 129 -17.23 -6.12 -25.84
CA ARG A 129 -16.69 -7.48 -25.62
C ARG A 129 -17.44 -8.27 -24.56
N ILE A 130 -17.89 -7.63 -23.48
CA ILE A 130 -18.66 -8.30 -22.42
C ILE A 130 -20.06 -8.66 -22.93
N PHE A 131 -20.76 -7.72 -23.56
CA PHE A 131 -22.11 -7.95 -24.09
C PHE A 131 -22.14 -8.79 -25.36
N SER A 132 -21.04 -8.92 -26.11
CA SER A 132 -20.95 -9.85 -27.24
C SER A 132 -21.21 -11.32 -26.85
N LYS A 133 -21.05 -11.66 -25.57
CA LYS A 133 -21.27 -13.01 -25.03
C LYS A 133 -22.65 -13.20 -24.42
N PHE A 134 -23.42 -12.13 -24.23
CA PHE A 134 -24.80 -12.22 -23.77
C PHE A 134 -25.70 -12.10 -25.00
N CYS A 135 -26.38 -13.17 -25.38
CA CYS A 135 -27.43 -13.07 -26.40
C CYS A 135 -28.48 -12.10 -25.88
N VAL A 136 -28.45 -10.86 -26.38
CA VAL A 136 -29.56 -9.92 -26.22
C VAL A 136 -30.70 -10.50 -27.05
N GLY A 137 -31.55 -11.27 -26.38
CA GLY A 137 -32.80 -11.76 -26.94
C GLY A 137 -33.59 -10.58 -27.47
N LYS A 138 -34.03 -10.70 -28.72
CA LYS A 138 -34.98 -9.79 -29.34
C LYS A 138 -36.32 -9.86 -28.60
#